data_AF-A0A3B9ZD09-F1
#
_entry.id   AF-A0A3B9ZD09-F1
#
_cell.length_a   1.000
_cell.length_b   1.000
_cell.length_c   1.000
_cell.angle_alpha   90.00
_cell.angle_beta   90.00
_cell.angle_gamma   90.00
#
_symmetry.space_group_name_H-M   'P 1'
#
loop_
_entity.id
_entity.type
_entity.pdbx_description
1 polymer ?
#
loop_
_entity_poly.entity_id
_entity_poly.type
_entity_poly.pdbx_seq_one_letter_code
_entity_poly.pdbx_strand_id
1 'polypeptide(L)'
;KYNVSILALGGQPSVLNVEYFVDTLKEAKINLQRSFYLFSIVDYDPSGWIIRDAFMNNLKFYGIPNTRVIDLIHPDMLTPEEVKLARYQIKEPEEMRVKNKNWLKEVHKRDYKNQQYLEETKKDKKILYGLEAESVSGKRLSQKLEEEMVPLIGKSEDLLKIYELRKLDKAIKDLIIHKII
;
A
#
# COMPACT_ATOMS: atom_id res chain seq x y z
N LYS A 1 8.69 -6.47 19.67
CA LYS A 1 8.66 -5.02 20.02
C LYS A 1 7.25 -4.44 19.93
N TYR A 2 6.44 -4.85 18.95
CA TYR A 2 5.04 -4.43 18.81
C TYR A 2 4.12 -5.66 18.73
N ASN A 3 2.90 -5.55 19.25
CA ASN A 3 1.88 -6.61 19.19
C ASN A 3 1.18 -6.58 17.82
N VAL A 4 1.91 -6.98 16.78
CA VAL A 4 1.41 -7.08 15.40
C VAL A 4 1.41 -8.53 14.93
N SER A 5 0.42 -8.87 14.12
CA SER A 5 0.38 -10.14 13.39
C SER A 5 1.05 -9.97 12.03
N ILE A 6 1.90 -10.92 11.65
CA ILE A 6 2.56 -10.95 10.34
C ILE A 6 1.90 -12.06 9.51
N LEU A 7 1.51 -11.73 8.29
CA LEU A 7 0.94 -12.69 7.34
C LEU A 7 1.77 -12.67 6.05
N ALA A 8 2.27 -13.83 5.66
CA ALA A 8 2.88 -14.05 4.35
C ALA A 8 1.86 -14.71 3.43
N LEU A 9 1.50 -14.06 2.32
CA LEU A 9 0.45 -14.56 1.42
C LEU A 9 0.95 -15.62 0.43
N GLY A 10 2.27 -15.65 0.16
CA GLY A 10 2.85 -16.58 -0.83
C GLY A 10 2.38 -16.35 -2.27
N GLY A 11 1.87 -15.16 -2.58
CA GLY A 11 1.21 -14.83 -3.85
C GLY A 11 -0.21 -14.33 -3.61
N GLN A 12 -1.10 -14.53 -4.59
CA GLN A 12 -2.50 -14.21 -4.44
C GLN A 12 -3.16 -15.14 -3.40
N PRO A 13 -3.71 -14.60 -2.30
CA PRO A 13 -4.27 -15.43 -1.25
C PRO A 13 -5.52 -16.17 -1.77
N SER A 14 -5.63 -17.45 -1.42
CA SER A 14 -6.86 -18.18 -1.66
C SER A 14 -7.99 -17.62 -0.80
N VAL A 15 -9.20 -17.62 -1.35
CA VAL A 15 -10.42 -17.18 -0.65
C VAL A 15 -10.63 -17.98 0.65
N LEU A 16 -10.40 -19.30 0.59
CA LEU A 16 -10.50 -20.21 1.73
C LEU A 16 -9.49 -19.89 2.85
N ASN A 17 -8.25 -19.50 2.52
CA ASN A 17 -7.27 -19.14 3.54
C ASN A 17 -7.68 -17.87 4.31
N VAL A 18 -8.31 -16.91 3.61
CA VAL A 18 -8.81 -15.70 4.27
C VAL A 18 -10.03 -16.00 5.13
N GLU A 19 -10.90 -16.90 4.71
CA GLU A 19 -12.03 -17.39 5.51
C GLU A 19 -11.56 -17.97 6.85
N TYR A 20 -10.65 -18.95 6.81
CA TYR A 20 -10.09 -19.55 8.02
C TYR A 20 -9.36 -18.55 8.91
N PHE A 21 -8.66 -17.58 8.30
CA PHE A 21 -8.03 -16.51 9.07
C PHE A 21 -9.07 -15.67 9.82
N VAL A 22 -10.17 -15.29 9.17
CA VAL A 22 -11.23 -14.50 9.82
C VAL A 22 -11.96 -15.31 10.89
N ASP A 23 -12.18 -16.61 10.67
CA ASP A 23 -12.78 -17.49 11.67
C ASP A 23 -11.88 -17.63 12.90
N THR A 24 -10.57 -17.74 12.72
CA THR A 24 -9.59 -17.72 13.83
C THR A 24 -9.69 -16.41 14.64
N LEU A 25 -9.91 -15.27 13.99
CA LEU A 25 -10.12 -13.99 14.68
C LEU A 25 -11.44 -13.96 15.47
N LYS A 26 -12.51 -14.56 14.94
CA LYS A 26 -13.80 -14.69 15.64
C LYS A 26 -13.68 -15.59 16.87
N GLU A 27 -13.01 -16.74 16.73
CA GLU A 27 -12.74 -17.68 17.83
C GLU A 27 -11.91 -17.02 18.94
N ALA A 28 -10.94 -16.18 18.57
CA ALA A 28 -10.17 -15.35 19.50
C ALA A 28 -10.97 -14.17 20.08
N LYS A 29 -12.27 -14.03 19.77
CA LYS A 29 -13.17 -12.96 20.23
C LYS A 29 -12.70 -11.55 19.86
N ILE A 30 -11.99 -11.41 18.74
CA ILE A 30 -11.57 -10.10 18.22
C ILE A 30 -12.81 -9.38 17.66
N ASN A 31 -12.98 -8.11 18.05
CA ASN A 31 -14.05 -7.28 17.50
C ASN A 31 -13.74 -6.87 16.05
N LEU A 32 -14.35 -7.57 15.09
CA LEU A 32 -14.17 -7.34 13.64
C LEU A 32 -14.71 -5.99 13.14
N GLN A 33 -15.50 -5.28 13.95
CA GLN A 33 -16.02 -3.94 13.61
C GLN A 33 -14.99 -2.83 13.88
N ARG A 34 -13.90 -3.12 14.59
CA ARG A 34 -12.81 -2.15 14.78
C ARG A 34 -12.03 -1.92 13.48
N SER A 35 -11.23 -0.87 13.46
CA SER A 35 -10.32 -0.62 12.35
C SER A 35 -9.14 -1.60 12.35
N PHE A 36 -8.92 -2.26 11.22
CA PHE A 36 -7.75 -3.11 10.97
C PHE A 36 -6.76 -2.36 10.11
N TYR A 37 -5.57 -2.10 10.65
CA TYR A 37 -4.48 -1.45 9.91
C TYR A 37 -3.58 -2.51 9.30
N LEU A 38 -3.42 -2.44 7.98
CA LEU A 38 -2.67 -3.38 7.18
C LEU A 38 -1.46 -2.65 6.59
N PHE A 39 -0.26 -3.04 7.03
CA PHE A 39 0.98 -2.52 6.47
C PHE A 39 1.42 -3.46 5.34
N SER A 40 1.29 -3.00 4.10
CA SER A 40 1.49 -3.83 2.91
C SER A 40 2.95 -3.76 2.45
N ILE A 41 3.55 -4.94 2.28
CA ILE A 41 4.84 -5.15 1.63
C ILE A 41 4.58 -6.03 0.41
N VAL A 42 4.44 -5.39 -0.73
CA VAL A 42 4.27 -6.02 -2.05
C VAL A 42 5.16 -5.28 -3.04
N ASP A 43 5.47 -5.93 -4.16
CA ASP A 43 6.17 -5.26 -5.26
C ASP A 43 5.40 -4.01 -5.70
N TYR A 44 6.16 -2.98 -6.05
CA TYR A 44 5.64 -1.73 -6.57
C TYR A 44 5.30 -1.91 -8.05
N ASP A 45 4.26 -2.69 -8.32
CA ASP A 45 3.75 -2.93 -9.66
C ASP A 45 2.24 -3.27 -9.63
N PRO A 46 1.60 -3.42 -10.80
CA PRO A 46 0.19 -3.79 -10.90
C PRO A 46 -0.14 -5.13 -10.22
N SER A 47 0.74 -6.12 -10.28
CA SER A 47 0.51 -7.46 -9.75
C SER A 47 0.52 -7.47 -8.22
N GLY A 48 1.50 -6.79 -7.61
CA GLY A 48 1.59 -6.60 -6.17
C GLY A 48 0.34 -5.91 -5.61
N TRP A 49 -0.16 -4.88 -6.29
CA TRP A 49 -1.39 -4.18 -5.91
C TRP A 49 -2.64 -5.06 -6.09
N ILE A 50 -2.70 -5.89 -7.13
CA ILE A 50 -3.80 -6.86 -7.30
C ILE A 50 -3.85 -7.86 -6.14
N ILE A 51 -2.69 -8.38 -5.71
CA ILE A 51 -2.61 -9.31 -4.56
C ILE A 51 -3.10 -8.62 -3.28
N ARG A 52 -2.61 -7.40 -3.02
CA ARG A 52 -3.02 -6.57 -1.89
C ARG A 52 -4.53 -6.29 -1.89
N ASP A 53 -5.07 -5.88 -3.03
CA ASP A 53 -6.48 -5.51 -3.17
C ASP A 53 -7.40 -6.75 -3.07
N ALA A 54 -6.97 -7.89 -3.61
CA ALA A 54 -7.68 -9.16 -3.45
C ALA A 54 -7.79 -9.55 -1.96
N PHE A 55 -6.69 -9.41 -1.20
CA PHE A 55 -6.71 -9.67 0.23
C PHE A 55 -7.68 -8.75 0.97
N MET A 56 -7.65 -7.43 0.70
CA MET A 56 -8.60 -6.48 1.30
C MET A 56 -10.06 -6.82 0.97
N ASN A 57 -10.34 -7.14 -0.29
CA ASN A 57 -11.69 -7.47 -0.73
C ASN A 57 -12.20 -8.73 -0.04
N ASN A 58 -11.34 -9.73 0.15
CA ASN A 58 -11.68 -10.94 0.89
C ASN A 58 -11.94 -10.63 2.38
N LEU A 59 -11.09 -9.83 3.05
CA LEU A 59 -11.33 -9.44 4.44
C LEU A 59 -12.69 -8.75 4.61
N LYS A 60 -13.03 -7.83 3.69
CA LYS A 60 -14.33 -7.17 3.68
C LYS A 60 -15.47 -8.16 3.47
N PHE A 61 -15.34 -9.06 2.51
CA PHE A 61 -16.33 -10.10 2.22
C PHE A 61 -16.61 -11.00 3.44
N TYR A 62 -15.57 -11.36 4.19
CA TYR A 62 -15.67 -12.25 5.35
C TYR A 62 -16.01 -11.56 6.68
N GLY A 63 -16.30 -10.25 6.66
CA GLY A 63 -16.85 -9.54 7.81
C GLY A 63 -15.87 -8.62 8.55
N ILE A 64 -14.75 -8.24 7.91
CA ILE A 64 -13.83 -7.18 8.38
C ILE A 64 -13.94 -5.98 7.42
N PRO A 65 -14.99 -5.15 7.54
CA PRO A 65 -15.27 -4.09 6.57
C PRO A 65 -14.34 -2.87 6.72
N ASN A 66 -13.74 -2.68 7.90
CA ASN A 66 -13.03 -1.47 8.28
C ASN A 66 -11.51 -1.66 8.18
N THR A 67 -11.00 -1.90 6.97
CA THR A 67 -9.57 -2.04 6.71
C THR A 67 -8.95 -0.71 6.25
N ARG A 68 -7.71 -0.47 6.69
CA ARG A 68 -6.88 0.66 6.24
C ARG A 68 -5.53 0.13 5.80
N VAL A 69 -5.23 0.26 4.51
CA VAL A 69 -3.93 -0.16 3.98
C VAL A 69 -2.95 1.00 3.92
N ILE A 70 -1.74 0.72 4.38
CA ILE A 70 -0.58 1.58 4.29
C ILE A 70 0.48 0.82 3.50
N ASP A 71 0.72 1.25 2.26
CA ASP A 71 1.78 0.63 1.44
C ASP A 71 3.14 1.12 1.91
N LEU A 72 3.99 0.18 2.29
CA LEU A 72 5.34 0.49 2.73
C LEU A 72 6.26 0.67 1.52
N ILE A 73 6.13 -0.14 0.46
CA ILE A 73 6.99 -0.03 -0.72
C ILE A 73 6.54 1.12 -1.61
N HIS A 74 7.43 2.09 -1.85
CA HIS A 74 7.23 3.19 -2.79
C HIS A 74 8.58 3.78 -3.25
N PRO A 75 8.65 4.44 -4.43
CA PRO A 75 9.92 4.89 -5.00
C PRO A 75 10.65 5.97 -4.17
N ASP A 76 9.93 6.72 -3.34
CA ASP A 76 10.54 7.72 -2.44
C ASP A 76 11.32 7.09 -1.27
N MET A 77 11.31 5.75 -1.12
CA MET A 77 12.20 5.05 -0.19
C MET A 77 13.62 4.88 -0.72
N LEU A 78 13.83 5.16 -2.01
CA LEU A 78 15.09 5.00 -2.72
C LEU A 78 15.57 6.36 -3.21
N THR A 79 16.86 6.53 -3.42
CA THR A 79 17.41 7.66 -4.17
C THR A 79 17.07 7.53 -5.66
N PRO A 80 17.07 8.62 -6.45
CA PRO A 80 16.87 8.55 -7.90
C PRO A 80 17.77 7.53 -8.60
N GLU A 81 19.02 7.42 -8.18
CA GLU A 81 20.02 6.50 -8.71
C GLU A 81 19.66 5.05 -8.35
N GLU A 82 19.29 4.79 -7.10
CA GLU A 82 18.82 3.47 -6.65
C GLU A 82 17.56 3.04 -7.40
N VAL A 83 16.58 3.95 -7.63
CA VAL A 83 15.38 3.63 -8.43
C VAL A 83 15.77 3.22 -9.84
N LYS A 84 16.65 3.97 -10.50
CA LYS A 84 17.09 3.65 -11.87
C LYS A 84 17.83 2.32 -11.97
N LEU A 85 18.58 1.94 -10.93
CA LEU A 85 19.32 0.68 -10.86
C LEU A 85 18.41 -0.52 -10.53
N ALA A 86 17.42 -0.33 -9.65
CA ALA A 86 16.55 -1.40 -9.17
C ALA A 86 15.30 -1.62 -10.03
N ARG A 87 14.91 -0.65 -10.86
CA ARG A 87 13.68 -0.73 -11.65
C ARG A 87 13.72 -1.86 -12.68
N TYR A 88 12.66 -2.65 -12.77
CA TYR A 88 12.44 -3.62 -13.83
C TYR A 88 11.30 -3.20 -14.73
N GLN A 89 11.37 -3.56 -16.02
CA GLN A 89 10.32 -3.22 -16.97
C GLN A 89 9.07 -4.07 -16.71
N ILE A 90 7.93 -3.40 -16.52
CA ILE A 90 6.63 -4.06 -16.44
C ILE A 90 6.24 -4.48 -17.85
N LYS A 91 5.93 -5.77 -18.02
CA LYS A 91 5.43 -6.31 -19.29
C LYS A 91 4.01 -5.79 -19.55
N GLU A 92 3.72 -5.50 -20.81
CA GLU A 92 2.40 -5.04 -21.26
C GLU A 92 1.80 -5.95 -22.34
N PRO A 93 1.50 -7.23 -22.04
CA PRO A 93 0.58 -8.00 -22.86
C PRO A 93 -0.82 -7.36 -22.85
N GLU A 94 -1.68 -7.69 -23.82
CA GLU A 94 -3.01 -7.09 -23.98
C GLU A 94 -3.84 -7.11 -22.68
N GLU A 95 -3.81 -8.24 -21.97
CA GLU A 95 -4.52 -8.48 -20.71
C GLU A 95 -4.09 -7.56 -19.56
N MET A 96 -2.87 -7.03 -19.62
CA MET A 96 -2.30 -6.16 -18.58
C MET A 96 -2.50 -4.67 -18.87
N ARG A 97 -2.85 -4.26 -20.10
CA ARG A 97 -2.99 -2.84 -20.46
C ARG A 97 -3.93 -2.08 -19.54
N VAL A 98 -5.13 -2.62 -19.30
CA VAL A 98 -6.13 -2.00 -18.43
C VAL A 98 -5.66 -1.96 -16.97
N LYS A 99 -5.05 -3.05 -16.50
CA LYS A 99 -4.52 -3.17 -15.13
C LYS A 99 -3.39 -2.16 -14.90
N ASN A 100 -2.44 -2.08 -15.83
CA ASN A 100 -1.32 -1.15 -15.80
C ASN A 100 -1.81 0.30 -15.80
N LYS A 101 -2.79 0.64 -16.65
CA LYS A 101 -3.39 1.98 -16.71
C LYS A 101 -4.09 2.36 -15.41
N ASN A 102 -4.87 1.44 -14.83
CA ASN A 102 -5.59 1.69 -13.58
C ASN A 102 -4.62 1.84 -12.41
N TRP A 103 -3.62 0.96 -12.30
CA TRP A 103 -2.55 1.04 -11.32
C TRP A 103 -1.83 2.39 -11.41
N LEU A 104 -1.43 2.79 -12.61
CA LEU A 104 -0.71 4.04 -12.82
C LEU A 104 -1.53 5.26 -12.41
N LYS A 105 -2.84 5.26 -12.71
CA LYS A 105 -3.75 6.32 -12.28
C LYS A 105 -3.79 6.45 -10.75
N GLU A 106 -3.81 5.34 -10.03
CA GLU A 106 -3.80 5.37 -8.55
C GLU A 106 -2.43 5.77 -7.99
N VAL A 107 -1.34 5.35 -8.62
CA VAL A 107 0.02 5.75 -8.26
C VAL A 107 0.21 7.25 -8.41
N HIS A 108 -0.25 7.85 -9.52
CA HIS A 108 -0.13 9.30 -9.76
C HIS A 108 -0.85 10.15 -8.71
N LYS A 109 -1.92 9.64 -8.09
CA LYS A 109 -2.60 10.36 -6.99
C LYS A 109 -1.75 10.47 -5.72
N ARG A 110 -0.69 9.66 -5.58
CA ARG A 110 0.17 9.62 -4.39
C ARG A 110 1.31 10.62 -4.44
N ASP A 111 1.56 11.22 -5.59
CA ASP A 111 2.54 12.29 -5.79
C ASP A 111 3.96 11.94 -5.27
N TYR A 112 4.40 10.70 -5.51
CA TYR A 112 5.76 10.30 -5.16
C TYR A 112 6.77 11.00 -6.07
N LYS A 113 7.75 11.67 -5.47
CA LYS A 113 8.75 12.48 -6.20
C LYS A 113 9.56 11.64 -7.19
N ASN A 114 9.89 10.42 -6.82
CA ASN A 114 10.70 9.51 -7.61
C ASN A 114 9.87 8.68 -8.60
N GLN A 115 8.54 8.86 -8.66
CA GLN A 115 7.69 8.18 -9.63
C GLN A 115 8.11 8.47 -11.08
N GLN A 116 8.61 9.68 -11.35
CA GLN A 116 9.12 10.09 -12.66
C GLN A 116 10.21 9.17 -13.23
N TYR A 117 10.95 8.44 -12.36
CA TYR A 117 11.99 7.51 -12.80
C TYR A 117 11.47 6.11 -13.14
N LEU A 118 10.17 5.86 -12.97
CA LEU A 118 9.50 4.60 -13.28
C LEU A 118 8.66 4.67 -14.57
N GLU A 119 8.73 5.79 -15.30
CA GLU A 119 8.01 5.99 -16.55
C GLU A 119 8.97 6.55 -17.61
N GLU A 120 9.00 5.95 -18.79
CA GLU A 120 9.84 6.40 -19.90
C GLU A 120 9.03 6.39 -21.19
N THR A 121 9.24 7.37 -22.06
CA THR A 121 8.64 7.38 -23.41
C THR A 121 9.72 7.12 -24.44
N LYS A 122 9.59 6.02 -25.20
CA LYS A 122 10.55 5.63 -26.24
C LYS A 122 9.81 5.33 -27.53
N LYS A 123 10.11 6.06 -28.61
CA LYS A 123 9.48 5.90 -29.94
C LYS A 123 7.94 5.86 -29.85
N ASP A 124 7.37 6.86 -29.17
CA ASP A 124 5.93 7.02 -28.92
C ASP A 124 5.26 5.90 -28.11
N LYS A 125 6.05 5.00 -27.51
CA LYS A 125 5.56 3.99 -26.56
C LYS A 125 5.93 4.36 -25.15
N LYS A 126 4.94 4.32 -24.25
CA LYS A 126 5.14 4.47 -22.82
C LYS A 126 5.64 3.14 -22.25
N ILE A 127 6.78 3.18 -21.57
CA ILE A 127 7.38 2.07 -20.86
C ILE A 127 7.17 2.32 -19.38
N LEU A 128 6.59 1.35 -18.70
CA LEU A 128 6.38 1.38 -17.25
C LEU A 128 7.40 0.48 -16.57
N TYR A 129 7.84 0.91 -15.40
CA TYR A 129 8.75 0.17 -14.56
C TYR A 129 8.15 -0.04 -13.17
N GLY A 130 8.51 -1.18 -12.57
CA GLY A 130 8.17 -1.52 -11.19
C GLY A 130 9.42 -1.60 -10.33
N LEU A 131 9.22 -1.84 -9.03
CA LEU A 131 10.28 -2.12 -8.07
C LEU A 131 9.92 -3.36 -7.27
N GLU A 132 10.89 -4.26 -7.08
CA GLU A 132 10.70 -5.40 -6.18
C GLU A 132 10.66 -4.87 -4.75
N ALA A 133 9.85 -5.48 -3.88
CA ALA A 133 9.83 -5.13 -2.47
C ALA A 133 11.23 -5.27 -1.83
N GLU A 134 12.03 -6.22 -2.33
CA GLU A 134 13.41 -6.47 -1.90
C GLU A 134 14.41 -5.37 -2.28
N SER A 135 14.05 -4.47 -3.21
CA SER A 135 14.88 -3.31 -3.53
C SER A 135 15.01 -2.33 -2.35
N VAL A 136 14.07 -2.36 -1.41
CA VAL A 136 14.10 -1.55 -0.20
C VAL A 136 14.72 -2.34 0.94
N SER A 137 15.83 -1.83 1.49
CA SER A 137 16.50 -2.48 2.63
C SER A 137 15.57 -2.66 3.84
N GLY A 138 15.75 -3.75 4.57
CA GLY A 138 15.01 -4.02 5.82
C GLY A 138 15.15 -2.89 6.86
N LYS A 139 16.26 -2.16 6.86
CA LYS A 139 16.44 -0.98 7.74
C LYS A 139 15.46 0.15 7.39
N ARG A 140 15.33 0.50 6.10
CA ARG A 140 14.40 1.55 5.63
C ARG A 140 12.95 1.12 5.83
N LEU A 141 12.63 -0.16 5.57
CA LEU A 141 11.30 -0.71 5.84
C LEU A 141 10.96 -0.68 7.33
N SER A 142 11.87 -1.11 8.19
CA SER A 142 11.64 -1.08 9.64
C SER A 142 11.40 0.33 10.14
N GLN A 143 12.19 1.30 9.66
CA GLN A 143 12.00 2.70 10.00
C GLN A 143 10.63 3.20 9.53
N LYS A 144 10.27 2.96 8.27
CA LYS A 144 8.99 3.40 7.70
C LYS A 144 7.80 2.75 8.41
N LEU A 145 7.91 1.46 8.73
CA LEU A 145 6.91 0.76 9.52
C LEU A 145 6.76 1.41 10.89
N GLU A 146 7.84 1.68 11.61
CA GLU A 146 7.76 2.35 12.92
C GLU A 146 7.13 3.75 12.82
N GLU A 147 7.50 4.54 11.81
CA GLU A 147 6.94 5.87 11.56
C GLU A 147 5.41 5.84 11.38
N GLU A 148 4.89 4.89 10.61
CA GLU A 148 3.45 4.77 10.33
C GLU A 148 2.68 4.05 11.45
N MET A 149 3.28 3.03 12.05
CA MET A 149 2.62 2.11 12.97
C MET A 149 2.58 2.61 14.40
N VAL A 150 3.66 3.22 14.91
CA VAL A 150 3.74 3.66 16.32
C VAL A 150 2.62 4.63 16.69
N PRO A 151 2.25 5.63 15.84
CA PRO A 151 1.10 6.50 16.10
C PRO A 151 -0.23 5.74 16.26
N LEU A 152 -0.36 4.56 15.64
CA LEU A 152 -1.58 3.76 15.60
C LEU A 152 -1.69 2.77 16.77
N ILE A 153 -0.56 2.29 17.30
CA ILE A 153 -0.52 1.32 18.41
C ILE A 153 -0.68 2.00 19.79
N GLY A 154 -0.22 3.26 19.92
CA GLY A 154 0.11 3.82 21.23
C GLY A 154 -0.96 4.64 21.96
N LYS A 155 -2.17 4.87 21.43
CA LYS A 155 -3.08 5.86 22.03
C LYS A 155 -4.57 5.48 21.92
N SER A 156 -5.38 5.94 22.88
CA SER A 156 -6.83 5.72 22.93
C SER A 156 -7.50 6.05 21.60
N GLU A 157 -8.67 5.47 21.32
CA GLU A 157 -9.45 5.75 20.09
C GLU A 157 -9.61 7.25 19.81
N ASP A 158 -9.66 8.10 20.84
CA ASP A 158 -9.75 9.56 20.70
C ASP A 158 -8.49 10.21 20.11
N LEU A 159 -7.31 9.68 20.43
CA LEU A 159 -6.04 10.17 19.88
C LEU A 159 -5.80 9.65 18.45
N LEU A 160 -6.30 8.45 18.14
CA LEU A 160 -6.43 7.95 16.77
C LEU A 160 -7.38 8.83 15.95
N LYS A 161 -8.54 9.22 16.50
CA LYS A 161 -9.42 10.23 15.88
C LYS A 161 -8.70 11.56 15.66
N ILE A 162 -7.93 12.05 16.63
CA ILE A 162 -7.15 13.29 16.47
C ILE A 162 -6.08 13.16 15.38
N TYR A 163 -5.39 12.02 15.29
CA TYR A 163 -4.41 11.77 14.22
C TYR A 163 -5.08 11.79 12.83
N GLU A 164 -6.21 11.09 12.69
CA GLU A 164 -7.00 11.08 11.46
C GLU A 164 -7.55 12.47 11.12
N LEU A 165 -8.04 13.22 12.12
CA LEU A 165 -8.50 14.60 11.95
C LEU A 165 -7.37 15.53 11.50
N ARG A 166 -6.15 15.35 11.99
CA ARG A 166 -4.98 16.11 11.52
C ARG A 166 -4.61 15.78 10.08
N LYS A 167 -4.70 14.50 9.70
CA LYS A 167 -4.47 14.07 8.31
C LYS A 167 -5.53 14.64 7.37
N LEU A 168 -6.79 14.65 7.81
CA LEU A 168 -7.91 15.27 7.10
C LEU A 168 -7.73 16.79 6.97
N ASP A 169 -7.38 17.49 8.05
CA ASP A 169 -7.12 18.93 8.05
C ASP A 169 -6.00 19.30 7.07
N LYS A 170 -4.91 18.52 7.04
CA LYS A 170 -3.84 18.71 6.06
C LYS A 170 -4.34 18.51 4.63
N ALA A 171 -5.08 17.43 4.36
CA ALA A 171 -5.65 17.18 3.04
C ALA A 171 -6.61 18.28 2.59
N ILE A 172 -7.42 18.83 3.51
CA ILE A 172 -8.30 19.97 3.24
C ILE A 172 -7.49 21.23 2.92
N LYS A 173 -6.44 21.53 3.68
CA LYS A 173 -5.57 22.67 3.42
C LYS A 173 -4.89 22.58 2.06
N ASP A 174 -4.38 21.40 1.71
CA ASP A 174 -3.78 21.15 0.40
C ASP A 174 -4.82 21.35 -0.74
N LEU A 175 -6.07 20.91 -0.54
CA LEU A 175 -7.19 21.13 -1.45
C LEU A 175 -7.59 22.61 -1.60
N ILE A 176 -7.58 23.38 -0.51
CA ILE A 176 -7.89 24.82 -0.53
C ILE A 176 -6.80 25.58 -1.29
N ILE A 177 -5.52 25.27 -1.04
CA ILE A 177 -4.39 25.89 -1.74
C ILE A 177 -4.48 25.60 -3.24
N HIS A 178 -4.85 24.37 -3.64
CA HIS A 178 -5.01 24.00 -5.04
C HIS A 178 -6.19 24.67 -5.76
N LYS A 179 -7.15 25.26 -5.04
CA LYS A 179 -8.28 26.01 -5.64
C LYS A 179 -8.02 27.52 -5.78
N ILE A 180 -6.97 28.04 -5.15
CA ILE A 180 -6.64 29.48 -5.12
C ILE A 180 -5.57 29.84 -6.18
N ILE A 181 -4.89 28.83 -6.73
CA ILE A 181 -3.95 28.94 -7.87
C ILE A 181 -4.68 28.55 -9.15
#